data_AF-E7GB60-F1
#
_entry.id   AF-E7GB60-F1
#
_cell.length_a   1.000
_cell.length_b   1.000
_cell.length_c   1.000
_cell.angle_alpha   90.00
_cell.angle_beta   90.00
_cell.angle_gamma   90.00
#
_symmetry.space_group_name_H-M   'P 1'
#
loop_
_entity.id
_entity.type
_entity.pdbx_description
1 polymer ?
#
loop_
_entity_poly.entity_id
_entity_poly.type
_entity_poly.pdbx_seq_one_letter_code
_entity_poly.pdbx_strand_id
1 'polypeptide(L)' 'MMKNNASLNEDFKIIEEIVGKVKEYKPFSDNNYSIGLEEGGGIFVVINKYSDFTIFKFLVNS' A
#
# COMPACT_ATOMS: atom_id res chain seq x y z
N MET A 1 -13.25 10.64 -5.07
CA MET A 1 -12.43 10.83 -6.27
C MET A 1 -11.61 9.58 -6.49
N MET A 2 -11.79 8.88 -7.62
CA MET A 2 -10.86 7.82 -8.03
C MET A 2 -9.48 8.46 -8.19
N LYS A 3 -8.52 8.07 -7.34
CA LYS A 3 -7.17 8.64 -7.32
C LYS A 3 -6.44 8.26 -8.61
N ASN A 4 -5.70 9.20 -9.20
CA ASN A 4 -4.83 8.96 -10.36
C ASN A 4 -3.87 7.78 -10.07
N ASN A 5 -3.91 6.75 -10.92
CA ASN A 5 -3.07 5.55 -10.81
C ASN A 5 -1.56 5.87 -10.72
N ALA A 6 -1.13 7.00 -11.30
CA ALA A 6 0.27 7.45 -11.24
C ALA A 6 0.76 7.69 -9.80
N SER A 7 -0.06 8.31 -8.94
CA SER A 7 0.33 8.63 -7.56
C SER A 7 0.30 7.40 -6.64
N LEU A 8 -0.46 6.35 -7.01
CA LEU A 8 -0.42 5.07 -6.30
C LEU A 8 0.89 4.33 -6.58
N ASN A 9 1.43 4.42 -7.80
CA ASN A 9 2.70 3.78 -8.13
C ASN A 9 3.89 4.31 -7.30
N GLU A 10 3.92 5.60 -6.97
CA GLU A 10 4.97 6.16 -6.09
C GLU A 10 4.82 5.69 -4.64
N ASP A 11 3.60 5.66 -4.11
CA ASP A 11 3.33 5.12 -2.77
C ASP A 11 3.77 3.65 -2.66
N PHE A 12 3.48 2.83 -3.68
CA PHE A 12 3.84 1.42 -3.67
C PHE A 12 5.34 1.20 -3.74
N LYS A 13 6.12 2.08 -4.40
CA LYS A 13 7.59 2.03 -4.33
C LYS A 13 8.11 2.25 -2.92
N ILE A 14 7.56 3.24 -2.20
CA ILE A 14 7.93 3.49 -0.80
C ILE A 14 7.56 2.27 0.07
N ILE A 15 6.39 1.69 -0.17
CA ILE A 15 5.96 0.48 0.53
C ILE A 15 6.93 -0.68 0.25
N GLU A 16 7.33 -0.90 -1.01
CA GLU A 16 8.29 -1.94 -1.40
C GLU A 16 9.63 -1.83 -0.66
N GLU A 17 10.13 -0.61 -0.43
CA GLU A 17 11.35 -0.38 0.34
C GLU A 17 11.23 -0.80 1.82
N ILE A 18 10.01 -0.84 2.38
CA ILE A 18 9.74 -1.16 3.79
C ILE A 18 9.42 -2.65 3.97
N VAL A 19 8.58 -3.21 3.09
CA VAL A 19 7.99 -4.55 3.27
C VAL A 19 8.52 -5.60 2.32
N GLY A 20 9.39 -5.21 1.38
CA GLY A 20 9.88 -6.06 0.31
C GLY A 20 9.03 -5.95 -0.97
N LYS A 21 9.50 -6.64 -2.02
CA LYS A 21 8.90 -6.56 -3.37
C LYS A 21 7.43 -6.94 -3.37
N VAL A 22 6.62 -6.12 -4.03
CA VAL A 22 5.19 -6.32 -4.15
C VAL A 22 4.91 -7.08 -5.43
N LYS A 23 4.28 -8.26 -5.30
CA LYS A 23 3.81 -9.05 -6.44
C LYS A 23 2.50 -8.50 -7.00
N GLU A 24 1.57 -8.18 -6.10
CA GLU A 24 0.27 -7.62 -6.44
C GLU A 24 -0.29 -6.78 -5.30
N TYR A 25 -1.12 -5.80 -5.64
CA TYR A 25 -1.95 -5.09 -4.68
C TYR A 25 -3.40 -5.07 -5.14
N LYS A 26 -4.33 -5.16 -4.20
CA LYS A 26 -5.77 -5.12 -4.45
C LYS A 26 -6.44 -4.15 -3.48
N PRO A 27 -7.31 -3.24 -3.95
CA PRO A 27 -8.12 -2.44 -3.04
C PRO A 27 -9.05 -3.38 -2.25
N PHE A 28 -9.06 -3.25 -0.93
CA PHE A 28 -9.89 -4.04 -0.03
C PHE A 28 -11.09 -3.23 0.49
N SER A 29 -10.82 -1.99 0.94
CA SER A 29 -11.83 -1.03 1.38
C SER A 29 -11.28 0.40 1.22
N ASP A 30 -12.02 1.43 1.65
CA ASP A 30 -11.57 2.82 1.57
C ASP A 30 -10.15 2.99 2.13
N ASN A 31 -9.24 3.45 1.25
CA ASN A 31 -7.82 3.64 1.50
C ASN A 31 -7.05 2.40 2.01
N ASN A 32 -7.65 1.21 2.05
CA ASN A 32 -7.03 -0.02 2.53
C ASN A 32 -6.71 -0.94 1.35
N TYR A 33 -5.47 -1.41 1.30
CA TYR A 33 -4.94 -2.22 0.23
C TYR A 33 -4.40 -3.52 0.80
N SER A 34 -4.86 -4.64 0.24
CA SER A 34 -4.22 -5.93 0.43
C SER A 34 -3.00 -5.98 -0.49
N ILE A 35 -1.84 -6.32 0.05
CA ILE A 35 -0.57 -6.41 -0.68
C ILE A 35 -0.05 -7.84 -0.54
N GLY A 36 0.15 -8.50 -1.69
CA GLY A 36 0.84 -9.78 -1.78
C GLY A 36 2.32 -9.56 -2.07
N LEU A 37 3.19 -10.15 -1.25
CA LEU A 37 4.64 -10.04 -1.40
C LEU A 37 5.19 -11.16 -2.30
N GLU A 38 6.29 -10.91 -3.00
CA GLU A 38 6.93 -11.93 -3.84
C GLU A 38 7.47 -13.11 -3.01
N GLU A 39 8.03 -12.85 -1.83
CA GLU A 39 8.61 -13.87 -0.95
C GLU A 39 7.56 -14.69 -0.17
N GLY A 40 6.28 -14.43 -0.42
CA GLY A 40 5.15 -15.08 0.24
C GLY A 40 4.61 -14.27 1.42
N GLY A 41 3.39 -14.61 1.83
CA GLY A 41 2.63 -13.82 2.80
C GLY A 41 1.92 -12.62 2.18
N GLY A 42 1.23 -11.88 3.03
CA GLY A 42 0.50 -10.68 2.62
C GLY A 42 0.27 -9.76 3.81
N ILE A 43 0.21 -8.48 3.51
CA ILE A 43 -0.03 -7.43 4.49
C ILE A 43 -1.21 -6.58 4.06
N PHE A 44 -1.84 -5.91 5.01
CA PHE A 44 -2.77 -4.83 4.70
C PHE A 44 -2.10 -3.50 4.97
N VAL A 45 -2.28 -2.54 4.06
CA VAL A 45 -1.76 -1.19 4.21
C VAL A 45 -2.89 -0.19 4.03
N VAL A 46 -3.04 0.70 5.01
CA VAL A 46 -3.91 1.86 4.89
C VAL A 46 -3.08 3.05 4.43
N ILE A 47 -3.48 3.69 3.33
CA ILE A 47 -2.79 4.83 2.71
C ILE A 47 -3.67 6.08 2.78
N ASN A 48 -3.40 6.95 3.76
CA ASN A 48 -4.09 8.23 3.91
C ASN A 48 -3.25 9.36 3.35
N LYS A 49 -3.77 10.06 2.34
CA LYS A 49 -3.10 11.19 1.67
C LYS A 49 -3.67 12.50 2.18
N TYR A 50 -2.79 13.39 2.62
CA TYR A 50 -3.07 14.77 2.97
C TYR A 50 -2.41 15.71 1.95
N SER A 51 -2.66 17.01 2.04
CA SER A 51 -2.06 18.01 1.13
C SER A 51 -0.54 17.96 1.12
N ASP A 52 0.06 17.73 2.29
CA ASP A 52 1.51 17.93 2.50
C ASP A 52 2.25 16.64 2.86
N PHE A 53 1.53 15.56 3.19
CA PHE A 53 2.13 14.30 3.60
C PHE A 53 1.20 13.10 3.37
N THR A 54 1.80 11.90 3.37
CA THR A 54 1.08 10.61 3.32
C THR A 54 1.38 9.81 4.57
N ILE A 55 0.35 9.24 5.19
CA ILE A 55 0.48 8.28 6.29
C ILE A 55 0.26 6.87 5.75
N PHE A 56 1.24 6.01 5.96
CA PHE A 56 1.17 4.57 5.72
C PHE A 56 0.98 3.84 7.05
N LYS A 57 -0.10 3.08 7.20
CA LYS A 57 -0.31 2.19 8.36
C LYS A 57 -0.25 0.74 7.91
N PHE A 58 0.78 0.04 8.35
CA PHE A 58 0.97 -1.39 8.11
C PHE A 58 0.18 -2.19 9.16
N LEU A 59 -0.66 -3.09 8.69
CA LEU A 59 -1.44 -4.02 9.51
C LEU A 59 -0.87 -5.41 9.30
N VAL A 60 -0.13 -5.87 10.30
CA VAL A 60 0.45 -7.22 10.34
C VAL A 60 -0.45 -8.04 11.25
N ASN A 61 -1.03 -9.12 10.74
CA ASN A 61 -1.71 -10.09 11.60
C ASN A 61 -0.64 -10.81 12.41
N SER A 62 -0.66 -10.60 13.73
CA SER A 62 0.11 -11.34 14.73
C SER A 62 -0.35 -12.78 14.87
#